data_AF-A0A7R9TW19-F1
#
_entry.id   AF-A0A7R9TW19-F1
#
_cell.length_a   1.000
_cell.length_b   1.000
_cell.length_c   1.000
_cell.angle_alpha   90.00
_cell.angle_beta   90.00
_cell.angle_gamma   90.00
#
_symmetry.space_group_name_H-M   'P 1'
#
loop_
_entity.id
_entity.type
_entity.pdbx_description
1 polymer ?
#
loop_
_entity_poly.entity_id
_entity_poly.type
_entity_poly.pdbx_seq_one_letter_code
_entity_poly.pdbx_strand_id
1 'polypeptide(L)'
;TMETAIVLPETDEERASDAGEAVPYASWFDKSVFSDENFDAATYVDELGEYVELADLRANLERYDAEVEEKLQEIVDEDFDAFLKLSEDLVDVEAVTRGWDEPLLKLESEIGATRAEALSALEEMNDLLERKRETAERRATLELMLDANNVVSKVERLLDEL
;
A
#
# COMPACT_ATOMS: atom_id res chain seq x y z
N THR A 1 -14.14 -0.42 3.99
CA THR A 1 -13.34 -1.60 4.37
C THR A 1 -13.00 -2.33 3.09
N MET A 2 -11.86 -2.00 2.49
CA MET A 2 -11.31 -2.71 1.34
C MET A 2 -10.33 -3.74 1.87
N GLU A 3 -10.70 -5.01 1.72
CA GLU A 3 -9.85 -6.15 2.06
C GLU A 3 -9.07 -6.52 0.80
N THR A 4 -7.82 -6.09 0.73
CA THR A 4 -6.87 -6.49 -0.31
C THR A 4 -6.47 -7.92 -0.04
N ALA A 5 -7.06 -8.87 -0.78
CA ALA A 5 -6.58 -10.23 -0.84
C ALA A 5 -5.25 -10.24 -1.60
N ILE A 6 -4.17 -10.58 -0.90
CA ILE A 6 -2.88 -10.92 -1.49
C ILE A 6 -3.09 -12.25 -2.22
N VAL A 7 -3.15 -12.20 -3.55
CA VAL A 7 -3.15 -13.38 -4.41
C VAL A 7 -1.77 -14.01 -4.29
N LEU A 8 -1.71 -15.14 -3.59
CA LEU A 8 -0.55 -16.03 -3.59
C LEU A 8 -0.28 -16.47 -5.04
N PRO A 9 0.98 -16.58 -5.48
CA PRO A 9 1.28 -17.11 -6.81
C PRO A 9 0.73 -18.53 -6.89
N GLU A 10 -0.14 -18.75 -7.86
CA GLU A 10 -0.74 -20.06 -8.14
C GLU A 10 0.38 -21.06 -8.41
N THR A 11 0.23 -22.22 -7.77
CA THR A 11 1.15 -23.35 -7.75
C THR A 11 1.60 -23.73 -9.16
N ASP A 12 2.90 -24.01 -9.30
CA ASP A 12 3.61 -24.46 -10.51
C ASP A 12 3.00 -25.69 -11.23
N GLU A 13 1.93 -26.28 -10.72
CA GLU A 13 1.23 -27.41 -11.34
C GLU A 13 0.32 -27.00 -12.51
N GLU A 14 -0.17 -25.76 -12.60
CA GLU A 14 -1.03 -25.33 -13.72
C GLU A 14 -0.25 -24.86 -14.96
N ARG A 15 1.04 -24.49 -14.81
CA ARG A 15 1.90 -24.14 -15.96
C ARG A 15 2.19 -25.32 -16.89
N ALA A 16 1.97 -26.55 -16.44
CA ALA A 16 2.19 -27.75 -17.25
C ALA A 16 1.02 -28.10 -18.19
N SER A 17 -0.15 -27.44 -18.06
CA SER A 17 -1.31 -27.78 -18.89
C SER A 17 -1.43 -26.98 -20.19
N ASP A 18 -0.59 -25.96 -20.40
CA ASP A 18 -0.56 -25.18 -21.65
C ASP A 18 0.49 -25.71 -22.64
N ALA A 19 0.80 -27.01 -22.57
CA ALA A 19 1.51 -27.71 -23.62
C ALA A 19 0.63 -27.70 -24.87
N GLY A 20 0.81 -26.65 -25.68
CA GLY A 20 0.10 -26.38 -26.91
C GLY A 20 -0.09 -27.64 -27.75
N GLU A 21 -1.30 -27.74 -28.31
CA GLU A 21 -1.75 -28.65 -29.36
C GLU A 21 -0.66 -29.63 -29.80
N ALA A 22 -0.72 -30.87 -29.30
CA ALA A 22 0.25 -31.90 -29.59
C ALA A 22 0.35 -32.12 -31.11
N VAL A 23 1.33 -31.46 -31.73
CA VAL A 23 1.79 -31.78 -33.08
C VAL A 23 2.04 -33.28 -33.10
N PRO A 24 1.59 -34.03 -34.12
CA PRO A 24 1.85 -35.46 -34.18
C PRO A 24 3.36 -35.65 -34.32
N TYR A 25 4.05 -35.76 -33.19
CA TYR A 25 5.40 -36.28 -33.14
C TYR A 25 5.33 -37.64 -33.79
N ALA A 26 6.24 -37.89 -34.72
CA ALA A 26 6.23 -39.14 -35.43
C ALA A 26 6.31 -40.27 -34.40
N SER A 27 5.51 -41.32 -34.58
CA SER A 27 5.30 -42.39 -33.59
C SER A 27 6.55 -43.17 -33.19
N TRP A 28 7.69 -42.87 -33.82
CA TRP A 28 9.00 -43.40 -33.54
C TRP A 28 9.82 -42.55 -32.56
N PHE A 29 9.36 -41.35 -32.22
CA PHE A 29 10.05 -40.43 -31.32
C PHE A 29 9.39 -40.42 -29.94
N ASP A 30 10.04 -41.06 -28.98
CA ASP A 30 9.58 -41.09 -27.59
C ASP A 30 10.38 -40.08 -26.74
N LYS A 31 9.71 -39.02 -26.29
CA LYS A 31 10.29 -37.97 -25.45
C LYS A 31 10.56 -38.41 -24.02
N SER A 32 9.89 -39.46 -23.54
CA SER A 32 9.98 -39.89 -22.14
C SER A 32 11.36 -40.46 -21.79
N VAL A 33 12.10 -40.93 -22.81
CA VAL A 33 13.45 -41.52 -22.68
C VAL A 33 14.51 -40.47 -22.28
N PHE A 34 14.27 -39.18 -22.57
CA PHE A 34 15.19 -38.09 -22.18
C PHE A 34 15.12 -37.72 -20.69
N SER A 35 14.11 -38.22 -19.98
CA SER A 35 13.93 -37.98 -18.54
C SER A 35 14.64 -39.03 -17.67
N ASP A 36 15.25 -40.05 -18.27
CA ASP A 36 15.98 -41.10 -17.55
C ASP A 36 17.41 -40.67 -17.16
N GLU A 37 17.79 -40.90 -15.89
CA GLU A 37 19.08 -40.48 -15.32
C GLU A 37 20.32 -41.18 -15.97
N ASN A 38 20.13 -42.30 -16.67
CA ASN A 38 21.18 -43.08 -17.35
C ASN A 38 21.10 -42.99 -18.88
N PHE A 39 20.48 -41.93 -19.42
CA PHE A 39 20.32 -41.76 -20.86
C PHE A 39 21.67 -41.67 -21.59
N ASP A 40 21.88 -42.56 -22.58
CA ASP A 40 23.01 -42.49 -23.51
C ASP A 40 22.55 -42.11 -24.91
N ALA A 41 22.90 -40.90 -25.33
CA ALA A 41 22.52 -40.35 -26.62
C ALA A 41 23.08 -41.15 -27.81
N ALA A 42 24.25 -41.80 -27.66
CA ALA A 42 24.86 -42.55 -28.75
C ALA A 42 24.09 -43.84 -29.05
N THR A 43 23.77 -44.62 -28.01
CA THR A 43 23.00 -45.86 -28.14
C THR A 43 21.58 -45.59 -28.64
N TYR A 44 20.93 -44.53 -28.16
CA TYR A 44 19.58 -44.16 -28.60
C TYR A 44 19.54 -43.76 -30.09
N VAL A 45 20.54 -43.03 -30.59
CA VAL A 45 20.61 -42.65 -32.01
C VAL A 45 20.92 -43.84 -32.91
N ASP A 46 21.75 -44.78 -32.45
CA ASP A 46 22.03 -46.02 -33.19
C ASP A 46 20.79 -46.92 -33.33
N GLU A 47 19.95 -47.02 -32.28
CA GLU A 47 18.67 -47.74 -32.33
C GLU A 47 17.63 -47.03 -33.23
N LEU A 48 17.64 -45.70 -33.27
CA LEU A 48 16.73 -44.90 -34.09
C LEU A 48 17.10 -44.91 -35.59
N GLY A 49 18.40 -45.07 -35.89
CA GLY A 49 18.93 -45.16 -37.26
C GLY A 49 18.46 -46.40 -38.04
N GLU A 50 17.88 -47.40 -37.38
CA GLU A 50 17.25 -48.57 -38.02
C GLU A 50 15.85 -48.23 -38.60
N TYR A 51 15.21 -47.15 -38.12
CA TYR A 51 13.82 -46.81 -38.42
C TYR A 51 13.62 -45.47 -39.16
N VAL A 52 14.65 -44.62 -39.27
CA VAL A 52 14.53 -43.25 -39.81
C VAL A 52 15.75 -42.86 -40.66
N GLU A 53 15.52 -42.26 -41.83
CA GLU A 53 16.60 -41.67 -42.63
C GLU A 53 17.15 -40.40 -41.96
N LEU A 54 18.48 -40.26 -41.91
CA LEU A 54 19.17 -39.14 -41.24
C LEU A 54 18.70 -37.75 -41.74
N ALA A 55 18.22 -37.67 -42.98
CA ALA A 55 17.68 -36.46 -43.59
C ALA A 55 16.37 -36.00 -42.91
N ASP A 56 15.49 -36.93 -42.54
CA ASP A 56 14.23 -36.62 -41.87
C ASP A 56 14.45 -36.22 -40.41
N LEU A 57 15.44 -36.81 -39.73
CA LEU A 57 15.84 -36.39 -38.39
C LEU A 57 16.39 -34.96 -38.41
N ARG A 58 17.24 -34.64 -39.39
CA ARG A 58 17.79 -33.30 -39.56
C ARG A 58 16.70 -32.27 -39.83
N ALA A 59 15.76 -32.57 -40.72
CA ALA A 59 14.65 -31.66 -41.03
C ALA A 59 13.74 -31.43 -39.80
N ASN A 60 13.53 -32.46 -38.96
CA ASN A 60 12.77 -32.30 -37.73
C ASN A 60 13.52 -31.51 -36.65
N LEU A 61 14.83 -31.68 -36.54
CA LEU A 61 15.66 -30.86 -35.64
C LEU A 61 15.70 -29.39 -36.08
N GLU A 62 15.89 -29.12 -37.37
CA GLU A 62 15.86 -27.75 -37.92
C GLU A 62 14.48 -27.09 -37.70
N ARG A 63 13.39 -27.87 -37.80
CA ARG A 63 12.04 -27.38 -37.47
C ARG A 63 11.87 -27.09 -35.98
N TYR A 64 12.36 -27.97 -35.12
CA TYR A 64 12.27 -27.78 -33.66
C TYR A 64 13.11 -26.59 -33.19
N ASP A 65 14.29 -26.38 -33.78
CA ASP A 65 15.15 -25.23 -33.52
C ASP A 65 14.43 -23.91 -33.86
N ALA A 66 13.80 -23.84 -35.04
CA ALA A 66 13.00 -22.70 -35.45
C ALA A 66 11.79 -22.45 -34.53
N GLU A 67 11.11 -23.50 -34.08
CA GLU A 67 9.97 -23.38 -33.14
C GLU A 67 10.42 -22.86 -31.77
N VAL A 68 11.58 -23.32 -31.28
CA VAL A 68 12.16 -22.85 -30.02
C VAL A 68 12.60 -21.40 -30.14
N GLU A 69 13.21 -21.01 -31.26
CA GLU A 69 13.60 -19.62 -31.52
C GLU A 69 12.38 -18.69 -31.55
N GLU A 70 11.30 -19.10 -32.23
CA GLU A 70 10.03 -18.36 -32.28
C GLU A 70 9.40 -18.21 -30.89
N LYS A 71 9.29 -19.30 -30.13
CA LYS A 71 8.75 -19.26 -28.76
C LYS A 71 9.61 -18.42 -27.82
N LEU A 72 10.93 -18.46 -27.97
CA LEU A 72 11.82 -17.64 -27.17
C LEU A 72 11.64 -16.17 -27.49
N GLN A 73 11.50 -15.82 -28.78
CA GLN A 73 11.22 -14.45 -29.17
C GLN A 73 9.87 -13.98 -28.65
N GLU A 74 8.82 -14.82 -28.73
CA GLU A 74 7.49 -14.50 -28.23
C GLU A 74 7.49 -14.23 -26.71
N ILE A 75 8.12 -15.10 -25.91
CA ILE A 75 8.23 -14.92 -24.45
C ILE A 75 9.02 -13.65 -24.12
N VAL A 76 10.11 -13.41 -24.85
CA VAL A 76 10.93 -12.22 -24.66
C VAL A 76 10.14 -10.95 -25.00
N ASP A 77 9.46 -10.93 -26.13
CA ASP A 77 8.65 -9.80 -26.58
C ASP A 77 7.47 -9.53 -25.61
N GLU A 78 6.81 -10.58 -25.11
CA GLU A 78 5.75 -10.46 -24.07
C GLU A 78 6.29 -9.89 -22.75
N ASP A 79 7.42 -10.41 -22.26
CA ASP A 79 8.06 -9.92 -21.04
C ASP A 79 8.56 -8.48 -21.20
N PHE A 80 9.07 -8.11 -22.39
CA PHE A 80 9.44 -6.74 -22.70
C PHE A 80 8.24 -5.80 -22.71
N ASP A 81 7.11 -6.21 -23.27
CA ASP A 81 5.86 -5.42 -23.24
C ASP A 81 5.32 -5.25 -21.81
N ALA A 82 5.40 -6.30 -20.98
CA ALA A 82 5.04 -6.22 -19.57
C ALA A 82 5.97 -5.26 -18.79
N PHE A 83 7.27 -5.31 -19.06
CA PHE A 83 8.25 -4.39 -18.47
C PHE A 83 8.00 -2.94 -18.90
N LEU A 84 7.70 -2.70 -20.18
CA LEU A 84 7.39 -1.37 -20.68
C LEU A 84 6.13 -0.78 -20.03
N LYS A 85 5.05 -1.57 -19.92
CA LYS A 85 3.83 -1.15 -19.21
C LYS A 85 4.10 -0.80 -17.75
N LEU A 86 4.84 -1.66 -17.04
CA LEU A 86 5.21 -1.38 -15.65
C LEU A 86 6.05 -0.10 -15.51
N SER A 87 6.95 0.16 -16.47
CA SER A 87 7.76 1.37 -16.48
C SER A 87 6.94 2.63 -16.74
N GLU A 88 5.89 2.54 -17.56
CA GLU A 88 4.94 3.62 -17.82
C GLU A 88 4.07 3.89 -16.57
N ASP A 89 3.51 2.84 -15.97
CA ASP A 89 2.71 2.93 -14.73
C ASP A 89 3.51 3.53 -13.56
N LEU A 90 4.82 3.24 -13.46
CA LEU A 90 5.67 3.78 -12.40
C LEU A 90 5.86 5.30 -12.51
N VAL A 91 5.92 5.83 -13.74
CA VAL A 91 5.96 7.28 -13.99
C VAL A 91 4.67 7.94 -13.52
N ASP A 92 3.53 7.27 -13.70
CA ASP A 92 2.24 7.75 -13.22
C ASP A 92 2.15 7.73 -11.68
N VAL A 93 2.72 6.75 -11.00
CA VAL A 93 2.78 6.73 -9.53
C VAL A 93 3.60 7.91 -8.98
N GLU A 94 4.72 8.27 -9.61
CA GLU A 94 5.51 9.45 -9.22
C GLU A 94 4.72 10.75 -9.43
N ALA A 95 3.98 10.86 -10.53
CA ALA A 95 3.12 12.02 -10.80
C ALA A 95 1.97 12.11 -9.78
N VAL A 96 1.35 10.98 -9.43
CA VAL A 96 0.29 10.93 -8.41
C VAL A 96 0.84 11.34 -7.06
N THR A 97 1.95 10.75 -6.59
CA THR A 97 2.55 11.06 -5.28
C THR A 97 2.90 12.53 -5.13
N ARG A 98 3.49 13.16 -6.15
CA ARG A 98 3.74 14.61 -6.18
C ARG A 98 2.45 15.44 -6.07
N GLY A 99 1.33 14.92 -6.57
CA GLY A 99 0.01 15.53 -6.43
C GLY A 99 -0.53 15.52 -4.99
N TRP A 100 -0.05 14.62 -4.12
CA TRP A 100 -0.48 14.55 -2.72
C TRP A 100 0.32 15.47 -1.78
N ASP A 101 1.53 15.90 -2.18
CA ASP A 101 2.37 16.76 -1.33
C ASP A 101 1.69 18.09 -0.99
N GLU A 102 1.12 18.76 -1.99
CA GLU A 102 0.41 20.03 -1.82
C GLU A 102 -0.83 19.92 -0.90
N PRO A 103 -1.79 19.00 -1.14
CA PRO A 103 -2.95 18.86 -0.25
C PRO A 103 -2.58 18.40 1.16
N LEU A 104 -1.51 17.61 1.33
CA LEU A 104 -1.04 17.21 2.67
C LEU A 104 -0.44 18.40 3.44
N LEU A 105 0.39 19.22 2.80
CA LEU A 105 0.91 20.44 3.40
C LEU A 105 -0.20 21.43 3.76
N LYS A 106 -1.20 21.56 2.88
CA LYS A 106 -2.39 22.37 3.15
C LYS A 106 -3.16 21.85 4.36
N LEU A 107 -3.39 20.55 4.43
CA LEU A 107 -4.08 19.92 5.56
C LEU A 107 -3.32 20.11 6.88
N GLU A 108 -1.99 19.94 6.86
CA GLU A 108 -1.14 20.19 8.02
C GLU A 108 -1.25 21.65 8.49
N SER A 109 -1.23 22.59 7.56
CA SER A 109 -1.41 24.02 7.86
C SER A 109 -2.79 24.31 8.46
N GLU A 110 -3.86 23.74 7.91
CA GLU A 110 -5.24 23.93 8.42
C GLU A 110 -5.40 23.34 9.83
N ILE A 111 -4.85 22.15 10.08
CA ILE A 111 -4.83 21.53 11.41
C ILE A 111 -4.01 22.37 12.39
N GLY A 112 -2.85 22.88 11.97
CA GLY A 112 -2.03 23.78 12.76
C GLY A 112 -2.77 25.05 13.16
N ALA A 113 -3.46 25.69 12.21
CA ALA A 113 -4.24 26.91 12.45
C ALA A 113 -5.42 26.67 13.39
N THR A 114 -6.21 25.63 13.16
CA THR A 114 -7.35 25.27 14.03
C THR A 114 -6.91 24.91 15.44
N ARG A 115 -5.77 24.21 15.59
CA ARG A 115 -5.17 23.92 16.90
C ARG A 115 -4.74 25.21 17.62
N ALA A 116 -4.13 26.16 16.91
CA ALA A 116 -3.72 27.44 17.48
C ALA A 116 -4.93 28.26 17.94
N GLU A 117 -6.00 28.30 17.13
CA GLU A 117 -7.25 28.97 17.49
C GLU A 117 -7.90 28.35 18.73
N ALA A 118 -7.97 27.02 18.79
CA ALA A 118 -8.50 26.31 19.95
C ALA A 118 -7.70 26.58 21.23
N LEU A 119 -6.37 26.64 21.14
CA LEU A 119 -5.50 26.99 22.28
C LEU A 119 -5.74 28.44 22.73
N SER A 120 -5.83 29.38 21.79
CA SER A 120 -6.12 30.79 22.10
C SER A 120 -7.48 30.95 22.78
N ALA A 121 -8.51 30.26 22.29
CA ALA A 121 -9.84 30.29 22.90
C ALA A 121 -9.84 29.69 24.31
N LEU A 122 -9.06 28.64 24.54
CA LEU A 122 -8.91 28.02 25.85
C LEU A 122 -8.19 28.94 26.84
N GLU A 123 -7.14 29.63 26.41
CA GLU A 123 -6.46 30.66 27.20
C GLU A 123 -7.41 31.81 27.56
N GLU A 124 -8.15 32.34 26.58
CA GLU A 124 -9.14 33.39 26.83
C GLU A 124 -10.22 32.94 27.84
N MET A 125 -10.71 31.70 27.72
CA MET A 125 -11.71 31.16 28.63
C MET A 125 -11.16 31.04 30.06
N ASN A 126 -9.92 30.59 30.23
CA ASN A 126 -9.27 30.51 31.54
C ASN A 126 -9.09 31.90 32.17
N ASP A 127 -8.64 32.86 31.38
CA ASP A 127 -8.52 34.26 31.77
C ASP A 127 -9.86 34.85 32.26
N LEU A 128 -10.94 34.58 31.52
CA LEU A 128 -12.28 35.03 31.90
C LEU A 128 -12.78 34.37 33.18
N LEU A 129 -12.49 33.08 33.37
CA LEU A 129 -12.83 32.36 34.61
C LEU A 129 -12.08 32.93 35.81
N GLU A 130 -10.80 33.25 35.66
CA GLU A 130 -10.00 33.88 36.70
C GLU A 130 -10.53 35.26 37.07
N ARG A 131 -10.81 36.11 36.07
CA ARG A 131 -11.44 37.43 36.30
C ARG A 131 -12.80 37.31 36.98
N LYS A 132 -13.60 36.31 36.61
CA LYS A 132 -14.90 36.05 37.24
C LYS A 132 -14.74 35.64 38.71
N ARG A 133 -13.75 34.79 39.00
CA ARG A 133 -13.41 34.38 40.37
C ARG A 133 -12.99 35.58 41.22
N GLU A 134 -12.07 36.39 40.71
CA GLU A 134 -11.58 37.59 41.38
C GLU A 134 -12.71 38.60 41.64
N THR A 135 -13.63 38.77 40.68
CA THR A 135 -14.81 39.63 40.84
C THR A 135 -15.75 39.10 41.92
N ALA A 136 -15.97 37.78 41.98
CA ALA A 136 -16.79 37.16 43.01
C ALA A 136 -16.19 37.33 44.42
N GLU A 137 -14.86 37.17 44.55
CA GLU A 137 -14.15 37.37 45.82
C GLU A 137 -14.22 38.83 46.30
N ARG A 138 -14.04 39.80 45.37
CA ARG A 138 -14.25 41.23 45.67
C ARG A 138 -15.67 41.52 46.12
N ARG A 139 -16.68 40.94 45.46
CA ARG A 139 -18.08 41.13 45.82
C ARG A 139 -18.39 40.61 47.23
N ALA A 140 -17.94 39.39 47.54
CA ALA A 140 -18.10 38.81 48.87
C ALA A 140 -17.44 39.66 49.97
N THR A 141 -16.27 40.23 49.67
CA THR A 141 -15.57 41.15 50.61
C THR A 141 -16.37 42.44 50.83
N LEU A 142 -16.94 43.03 49.79
CA LEU A 142 -17.78 44.23 49.90
C LEU A 142 -19.09 43.95 50.65
N GLU A 143 -19.73 42.81 50.41
CA GLU A 143 -20.90 42.35 51.16
C GLU A 143 -20.56 42.25 52.67
N LEU A 144 -19.41 41.66 53.02
CA LEU A 144 -18.95 41.58 54.40
C LEU A 144 -18.67 42.97 55.03
N MET A 145 -18.09 43.90 54.27
CA MET A 145 -17.86 45.27 54.73
C MET A 145 -19.18 46.01 54.98
N LEU A 146 -20.18 45.82 54.11
CA LEU A 146 -21.51 46.39 54.28
C LEU A 146 -22.18 45.83 55.54
N ASP A 147 -22.12 44.51 55.74
CA ASP A 147 -22.66 43.87 56.94
C ASP A 147 -21.99 44.38 58.22
N ALA A 148 -20.66 44.51 58.22
CA ALA A 148 -19.93 45.09 59.33
C ALA A 148 -20.34 46.55 59.60
N ASN A 149 -20.49 47.37 58.56
CA ASN A 149 -20.95 48.75 58.69
C ASN A 149 -22.38 48.83 59.26
N ASN A 150 -23.27 47.94 58.82
CA ASN A 150 -24.63 47.83 59.35
C ASN A 150 -24.65 47.43 60.82
N VAL A 151 -23.75 46.53 61.25
CA VAL A 151 -23.61 46.14 62.67
C VAL A 151 -23.08 47.32 63.50
N VAL A 152 -22.06 48.03 63.02
CA VAL A 152 -21.53 49.23 63.70
C VAL A 152 -22.63 50.30 63.84
N SER A 153 -23.36 50.61 62.77
CA SER A 153 -24.47 51.57 62.80
C SER A 153 -25.55 51.19 63.81
N LYS A 154 -25.86 49.88 63.95
CA LYS A 154 -26.81 49.39 64.97
C LYS A 154 -26.28 49.60 66.39
N VAL A 155 -24.98 49.36 66.62
CA VAL A 155 -24.34 49.57 67.93
C VAL A 155 -24.32 51.05 68.29
N GLU A 156 -23.95 51.93 67.36
CA GLU A 156 -23.98 53.39 67.55
C GLU A 156 -25.38 53.85 67.96
N ARG A 157 -26.41 53.38 67.26
CA ARG A 157 -27.80 53.74 67.58
C ARG A 157 -28.24 53.28 68.97
N LEU A 158 -27.77 52.12 69.43
CA LEU A 158 -28.04 51.63 70.80
C LEU A 158 -27.30 52.44 71.86
N LEU A 159 -26.11 52.96 71.54
CA LEU A 159 -25.35 53.84 72.44
C LEU A 159 -25.99 55.22 72.55
N ASP A 160 -26.53 55.77 71.46
CA ASP A 160 -27.24 57.05 71.46
C ASP A 160 -28.58 57.01 72.21
N GLU A 161 -29.19 55.82 72.34
CA GLU A 161 -30.44 55.59 73.07
C GLU A 161 -30.23 55.38 74.59
N LEU A 162 -28.98 55.31 75.06
CA LEU A 162 -28.56 55.07 76.47
C LEU A 162 -28.14 56.36 77.18
#